data_AF-A0A524IXK0-F1
#
_entry.id   AF-A0A524IXK0-F1
#
_cell.length_a   1.000
_cell.length_b   1.000
_cell.length_c   1.000
_cell.angle_alpha   90.00
_cell.angle_beta   90.00
_cell.angle_gamma   90.00
#
_symmetry.space_group_name_H-M   'P 1'
#
loop_
_entity.id
_entity.type
_entity.pdbx_description
1 polymer ?
#
loop_
_entity_poly.entity_id
_entity_poly.type
_entity_poly.pdbx_seq_one_letter_code
_entity_poly.pdbx_strand_id
1 'polypeptide(L)'
;GCLEEIERGVMDLGLRGIKLGPNYQNFDPLGEDAFRVYKRAEALGLPIVFHTGTSPVRTADLDYAHPRHFDRIAIAFPNLHMVLAHMAHPWQISTIAVIRKHPHVYADISALFYRPWSFYNCMLLAQEWGVLHKLLFGTDYLVSTPQENIDALRNPNHIVAGTNLPRLSEMALEEIIYRDSLHLLGLEA
;
A
#
# COMPACT_ATOMS: atom_id res chain seq x y z
N GLY A 1 -13.04 13.31 -20.10
CA GLY A 1 -13.15 13.42 -18.62
C GLY A 1 -12.43 12.26 -17.94
N CYS A 2 -12.33 12.26 -16.61
CA CYS A 2 -11.56 11.21 -15.87
C CYS A 2 -12.04 9.78 -16.20
N LEU A 3 -13.36 9.56 -16.31
CA LEU A 3 -13.89 8.23 -16.66
C LEU A 3 -13.55 7.81 -18.09
N GLU A 4 -13.62 8.73 -19.06
CA GLU A 4 -13.21 8.45 -20.46
C GLU A 4 -11.72 8.09 -20.54
N GLU A 5 -10.88 8.72 -19.70
CA GLU A 5 -9.45 8.41 -19.64
C GLU A 5 -9.19 7.02 -19.05
N ILE A 6 -10.01 6.55 -18.10
CA ILE A 6 -9.97 5.17 -17.62
C ILE A 6 -10.33 4.20 -18.76
N GLU A 7 -11.39 4.46 -19.52
CA GLU A 7 -11.75 3.62 -20.68
C GLU A 7 -10.62 3.56 -21.70
N ARG A 8 -10.08 4.72 -22.08
CA ARG A 8 -8.97 4.82 -23.03
C ARG A 8 -7.74 4.05 -22.52
N GLY A 9 -7.41 4.20 -21.24
CA GLY A 9 -6.29 3.51 -20.61
C GLY A 9 -6.43 1.99 -20.66
N VAL A 10 -7.62 1.46 -20.37
CA VAL A 10 -7.86 0.02 -20.39
C VAL A 10 -7.93 -0.52 -21.82
N MET A 11 -8.75 0.11 -22.66
CA MET A 11 -9.13 -0.43 -23.97
C MET A 11 -8.05 -0.19 -25.03
N ASP A 12 -7.46 1.00 -25.04
CA ASP A 12 -6.53 1.40 -26.10
C ASP A 12 -5.06 1.19 -25.70
N LEU A 13 -4.75 1.29 -24.41
CA LEU A 13 -3.37 1.22 -23.90
C LEU A 13 -3.07 -0.08 -23.12
N GLY A 14 -4.07 -0.91 -22.83
CA GLY A 14 -3.90 -2.16 -22.08
C GLY A 14 -3.47 -1.96 -20.62
N LEU A 15 -3.75 -0.80 -20.02
CA LEU A 15 -3.44 -0.52 -18.62
C LEU A 15 -4.31 -1.38 -17.70
N ARG A 16 -3.71 -1.89 -16.62
CA ARG A 16 -4.33 -2.89 -15.72
C ARG A 16 -4.50 -2.39 -14.29
N GLY A 17 -4.38 -1.10 -14.03
CA GLY A 17 -4.53 -0.53 -12.70
C GLY A 17 -4.46 1.00 -12.70
N ILE A 18 -4.74 1.59 -11.56
CA ILE A 18 -4.78 3.05 -11.37
C ILE A 18 -3.85 3.43 -10.21
N LYS A 19 -3.10 4.53 -10.35
CA LYS A 19 -2.40 5.17 -9.22
C LYS A 19 -3.09 6.48 -8.91
N LEU A 20 -3.48 6.67 -7.65
CA LEU A 20 -4.05 7.92 -7.16
C LEU A 20 -3.24 8.43 -5.97
N GLY A 21 -3.08 9.75 -5.89
CA GLY A 21 -2.52 10.43 -4.74
C GLY A 21 -3.44 11.59 -4.38
N PRO A 22 -4.51 11.36 -3.57
CA PRO A 22 -5.49 12.39 -3.24
C PRO A 22 -4.86 13.68 -2.68
N ASN A 23 -3.80 13.54 -1.88
CA ASN A 23 -3.01 14.65 -1.35
C ASN A 23 -2.23 15.42 -2.43
N TYR A 24 -1.68 14.73 -3.44
CA TYR A 24 -0.94 15.36 -4.54
C TYR A 24 -1.85 15.94 -5.62
N GLN A 25 -2.97 15.26 -5.89
CA GLN A 25 -3.97 15.64 -6.89
C GLN A 25 -5.02 16.60 -6.31
N ASN A 26 -4.95 16.87 -5.00
CA ASN A 26 -5.77 17.82 -4.27
C ASN A 26 -7.28 17.59 -4.40
N PHE A 27 -7.72 16.34 -4.14
CA PHE A 27 -9.13 15.97 -4.12
C PHE A 27 -9.49 15.20 -2.83
N ASP A 28 -10.73 15.35 -2.39
CA ASP A 28 -11.27 14.59 -1.25
C ASP A 28 -11.42 13.10 -1.64
N PRO A 29 -10.69 12.16 -1.00
CA PRO A 29 -10.81 10.74 -1.29
C PRO A 29 -12.22 10.18 -0.99
N LEU A 30 -13.08 10.91 -0.27
CA LEU A 30 -14.46 10.54 0.00
C LEU A 30 -15.49 11.34 -0.80
N GLY A 31 -15.02 12.19 -1.72
CA GLY A 31 -15.86 13.00 -2.58
C GLY A 31 -16.61 12.19 -3.64
N GLU A 32 -17.69 12.75 -4.16
CA GLU A 32 -18.55 12.09 -5.16
C GLU A 32 -17.77 11.73 -6.44
N ASP A 33 -16.91 12.62 -6.92
CA ASP A 33 -16.11 12.36 -8.12
C ASP A 33 -15.09 11.24 -7.92
N ALA A 34 -14.46 11.16 -6.74
CA ALA A 34 -13.57 10.05 -6.38
C ALA A 34 -14.35 8.72 -6.32
N PHE A 35 -15.55 8.73 -5.74
CA PHE A 35 -16.42 7.57 -5.68
C PHE A 35 -16.87 7.08 -7.05
N ARG A 36 -17.08 7.98 -8.03
CA ARG A 36 -17.34 7.59 -9.43
C ARG A 36 -16.16 6.84 -10.04
N VAL A 37 -14.93 7.26 -9.75
CA VAL A 37 -13.71 6.56 -10.18
C VAL A 37 -13.62 5.18 -9.52
N TYR A 38 -13.82 5.09 -8.21
CA TYR A 38 -13.73 3.82 -7.47
C TYR A 38 -14.77 2.82 -7.93
N LYS A 39 -16.02 3.26 -8.13
CA LYS A 39 -17.09 2.44 -8.69
C LYS A 39 -16.71 1.89 -10.06
N ARG A 40 -16.09 2.72 -10.91
CA ARG A 40 -15.68 2.26 -12.24
C ARG A 40 -14.50 1.30 -12.18
N ALA A 41 -13.52 1.57 -11.33
CA ALA A 41 -12.38 0.68 -11.11
C ALA A 41 -12.82 -0.69 -10.59
N GLU A 42 -13.72 -0.74 -9.60
CA GLU A 42 -14.29 -1.99 -9.07
C GLU A 42 -15.03 -2.77 -10.17
N ALA A 43 -15.88 -2.09 -10.96
CA ALA A 43 -16.62 -2.71 -12.05
C ALA A 43 -15.73 -3.28 -13.17
N LEU A 44 -14.54 -2.71 -13.37
CA LEU A 44 -13.56 -3.15 -14.36
C LEU A 44 -12.51 -4.12 -13.78
N GLY A 45 -12.55 -4.41 -12.48
CA GLY A 45 -11.53 -5.21 -11.81
C GLY A 45 -10.14 -4.56 -11.78
N LEU A 46 -10.08 -3.23 -11.81
CA LEU A 46 -8.81 -2.48 -11.78
C LEU A 46 -8.38 -2.23 -10.33
N PRO A 47 -7.23 -2.76 -9.88
CA PRO A 47 -6.67 -2.37 -8.60
C PRO A 47 -6.25 -0.90 -8.59
N ILE A 48 -6.39 -0.26 -7.43
CA ILE A 48 -5.92 1.10 -7.21
C ILE A 48 -4.79 1.10 -6.19
N VAL A 49 -3.64 1.62 -6.58
CA VAL A 49 -2.58 1.98 -5.65
C VAL A 49 -2.82 3.42 -5.20
N PHE A 50 -2.94 3.63 -3.89
CA PHE A 50 -3.06 4.95 -3.31
C PHE A 50 -1.73 5.38 -2.71
N HIS A 51 -1.30 6.61 -3.00
CA HIS A 51 -0.30 7.21 -2.14
C HIS A 51 -0.94 7.49 -0.78
N THR A 52 -0.31 6.96 0.26
CA THR A 52 -0.71 7.15 1.65
C THR A 52 0.49 7.51 2.51
N GLY A 53 0.26 8.18 3.63
CA GLY A 53 1.34 8.61 4.52
C GLY A 53 1.84 10.02 4.25
N THR A 54 3.03 10.29 4.78
CA THR A 54 3.70 11.59 4.70
C THR A 54 4.23 11.90 3.30
N SER A 55 4.39 13.18 3.01
CA SER A 55 4.88 13.71 1.74
C SER A 55 5.84 14.89 2.00
N PRO A 56 6.88 15.08 1.17
CA PRO A 56 7.72 16.28 1.23
C PRO A 56 7.02 17.53 0.67
N VAL A 57 5.88 17.38 -0.02
CA VAL A 57 5.16 18.48 -0.66
C VAL A 57 4.33 19.23 0.38
N ARG A 58 4.70 20.49 0.65
CA ARG A 58 4.09 21.29 1.73
C ARG A 58 2.59 21.56 1.55
N THR A 59 2.11 21.56 0.32
CA THR A 59 0.69 21.77 -0.03
C THR A 59 -0.09 20.46 -0.13
N ALA A 60 0.56 19.30 0.04
CA ALA A 60 -0.14 18.03 0.04
C ALA A 60 -0.80 17.83 1.41
N ASP A 61 -2.13 17.84 1.43
CA ASP A 61 -2.88 17.66 2.66
C ASP A 61 -2.63 16.25 3.24
N LEU A 62 -2.08 16.22 4.46
CA LEU A 62 -1.81 14.98 5.19
C LEU A 62 -3.09 14.18 5.46
N ASP A 63 -4.22 14.87 5.63
CA ASP A 63 -5.48 14.22 5.93
C ASP A 63 -5.92 13.33 4.77
N TYR A 64 -5.80 13.80 3.53
CA TYR A 64 -6.19 13.05 2.33
C TYR A 64 -5.37 11.77 2.10
N ALA A 65 -4.21 11.65 2.74
CA ALA A 65 -3.35 10.46 2.69
C ALA A 65 -3.50 9.53 3.91
N HIS A 66 -4.42 9.83 4.84
CA HIS A 66 -4.57 9.09 6.09
C HIS A 66 -5.37 7.77 5.89
N PRO A 67 -4.93 6.62 6.46
CA PRO A 67 -5.59 5.31 6.33
C PRO A 67 -7.09 5.26 6.62
N ARG A 68 -7.58 6.15 7.49
CA ARG A 68 -8.99 6.26 7.90
C ARG A 68 -9.96 6.43 6.72
N HIS A 69 -9.53 7.08 5.64
CA HIS A 69 -10.39 7.28 4.47
C HIS A 69 -10.58 5.98 3.71
N PHE A 70 -9.53 5.17 3.61
CA PHE A 70 -9.56 3.90 2.89
C PHE A 70 -10.38 2.82 3.59
N ASP A 71 -10.54 2.89 4.92
CA ASP A 71 -11.55 2.09 5.62
C ASP A 71 -12.96 2.37 5.08
N ARG A 72 -13.31 3.64 4.89
CA ARG A 72 -14.62 4.05 4.38
C ARG A 72 -14.81 3.69 2.91
N ILE A 73 -13.76 3.82 2.10
CA ILE A 73 -13.77 3.39 0.70
C ILE A 73 -13.99 1.87 0.62
N ALA A 74 -13.27 1.08 1.42
CA ALA A 74 -13.41 -0.38 1.43
C ALA A 74 -14.80 -0.85 1.89
N ILE A 75 -15.45 -0.12 2.82
CA ILE A 75 -16.84 -0.37 3.20
C ILE A 75 -17.80 -0.12 2.03
N ALA A 76 -17.56 0.93 1.24
CA ALA A 76 -18.41 1.31 0.11
C ALA A 76 -18.20 0.43 -1.13
N PHE A 77 -16.97 -0.04 -1.36
CA PHE A 77 -16.54 -0.81 -2.52
C PHE A 77 -15.79 -2.07 -2.06
N PRO A 78 -16.51 -3.06 -1.49
CA PRO A 78 -15.89 -4.20 -0.83
C PRO A 78 -15.10 -5.12 -1.77
N ASN A 79 -15.32 -5.07 -3.09
CA ASN A 79 -14.60 -5.88 -4.07
C ASN A 79 -13.45 -5.11 -4.76
N LEU A 80 -13.29 -3.81 -4.45
CA LEU A 80 -12.20 -3.01 -4.99
C LEU A 80 -10.87 -3.43 -4.36
N HIS A 81 -9.94 -3.83 -5.22
CA HIS A 81 -8.56 -4.11 -4.81
C HIS A 81 -7.81 -2.80 -4.60
N MET A 82 -7.26 -2.60 -3.40
CA MET A 82 -6.54 -1.38 -3.02
C MET A 82 -5.19 -1.71 -2.43
N VAL A 83 -4.18 -0.89 -2.76
CA VAL A 83 -2.85 -0.93 -2.12
C VAL A 83 -2.57 0.42 -1.49
N LEU A 84 -2.38 0.44 -0.17
CA LEU A 84 -1.95 1.62 0.58
C LEU A 84 -0.41 1.70 0.57
N ALA A 85 0.12 2.67 -0.17
CA ALA A 85 1.56 2.72 -0.40
C ALA A 85 2.36 3.07 0.85
N HIS A 86 3.56 2.49 0.96
CA HIS A 86 4.54 2.77 2.02
C HIS A 86 3.97 2.58 3.45
N MET A 87 3.07 1.62 3.65
CA MET A 87 2.34 1.38 4.90
C MET A 87 1.68 2.64 5.51
N ALA A 88 1.41 3.66 4.69
CA ALA A 88 1.01 4.99 5.11
C ALA A 88 1.87 5.62 6.23
N HIS A 89 3.19 5.38 6.25
CA HIS A 89 4.07 5.94 7.27
C HIS A 89 3.82 7.44 7.48
N PRO A 90 3.63 7.92 8.73
CA PRO A 90 3.89 7.24 10.01
C PRO A 90 2.66 6.59 10.67
N TRP A 91 1.60 6.28 9.91
CA TRP A 91 0.35 5.71 10.43
C TRP A 91 0.25 4.19 10.29
N GLN A 92 1.36 3.46 10.46
CA GLN A 92 1.41 2.03 10.17
C GLN A 92 0.42 1.20 11.01
N ILE A 93 0.17 1.59 12.27
CA ILE A 93 -0.84 0.94 13.13
C ILE A 93 -2.25 1.10 12.55
N SER A 94 -2.58 2.30 12.05
CA SER A 94 -3.86 2.57 11.38
C SER A 94 -3.97 1.74 10.10
N THR A 95 -2.90 1.66 9.30
CA THR A 95 -2.85 0.81 8.09
C THR A 95 -3.10 -0.65 8.42
N ILE A 96 -2.43 -1.19 9.44
CA ILE A 96 -2.61 -2.58 9.91
C ILE A 96 -4.07 -2.85 10.28
N ALA A 97 -4.72 -1.94 11.00
CA ALA A 97 -6.14 -2.07 11.36
C ALA A 97 -7.05 -2.14 10.12
N VAL A 98 -6.77 -1.34 9.08
CA VAL A 98 -7.56 -1.31 7.84
C VAL A 98 -7.34 -2.57 7.01
N ILE A 99 -6.09 -2.94 6.72
CA ILE A 99 -5.80 -4.11 5.86
C ILE A 99 -6.22 -5.42 6.53
N ARG A 100 -6.20 -5.50 7.86
CA ARG A 100 -6.69 -6.67 8.61
C ARG A 100 -8.20 -6.84 8.47
N LYS A 101 -8.93 -5.73 8.44
CA LYS A 101 -10.40 -5.71 8.41
C LYS A 101 -10.96 -6.10 7.03
N HIS A 102 -10.28 -5.71 5.95
CA HIS A 102 -10.84 -5.78 4.60
C HIS A 102 -10.10 -6.76 3.66
N PRO A 103 -10.79 -7.75 3.06
CA PRO A 103 -10.16 -8.79 2.23
C PRO A 103 -9.38 -8.26 1.01
N HIS A 104 -9.83 -7.17 0.40
CA HIS A 104 -9.24 -6.62 -0.84
C HIS A 104 -8.37 -5.37 -0.61
N VAL A 105 -8.04 -5.06 0.65
CA VAL A 105 -7.11 -3.96 0.98
C VAL A 105 -5.77 -4.52 1.41
N TYR A 106 -4.72 -4.07 0.74
CA TYR A 106 -3.33 -4.43 0.94
C TYR A 106 -2.50 -3.17 1.22
N ALA A 107 -1.25 -3.35 1.57
CA ALA A 107 -0.29 -2.26 1.66
C ALA A 107 1.06 -2.71 1.10
N ASP A 108 1.87 -1.78 0.59
CA ASP A 108 3.25 -2.10 0.21
C ASP A 108 4.26 -1.53 1.21
N ILE A 109 5.44 -2.12 1.22
CA ILE A 109 6.54 -1.79 2.15
C ILE A 109 7.62 -0.90 1.52
N SER A 110 7.31 -0.27 0.38
CA SER A 110 8.30 0.47 -0.39
C SER A 110 8.84 1.70 0.35
N ALA A 111 10.14 1.96 0.22
CA ALA A 111 10.84 3.13 0.77
C ALA A 111 10.68 3.34 2.31
N LEU A 112 10.39 2.28 3.07
CA LEU A 112 10.26 2.35 4.54
C LEU A 112 11.59 2.19 5.30
N PHE A 113 12.55 1.47 4.71
CA PHE A 113 13.76 1.02 5.40
C PHE A 113 14.70 2.15 5.86
N TYR A 114 14.59 3.35 5.28
CA TYR A 114 15.37 4.53 5.66
C TYR A 114 15.21 4.93 7.14
N ARG A 115 14.17 4.43 7.82
CA ARG A 115 13.95 4.63 9.25
C ARG A 115 13.96 3.26 9.95
N PRO A 116 15.13 2.68 10.25
CA PRO A 116 15.24 1.27 10.68
C PRO A 116 14.34 0.91 11.85
N TRP A 117 14.25 1.78 12.86
CA TRP A 117 13.35 1.57 14.01
C TRP A 117 11.87 1.56 13.60
N SER A 118 11.44 2.51 12.77
CA SER A 118 10.05 2.60 12.29
C SER A 118 9.70 1.41 11.39
N PHE A 119 10.62 1.01 10.51
CA PHE A 119 10.48 -0.17 9.66
C PHE A 119 10.35 -1.45 10.48
N TYR A 120 11.26 -1.70 11.43
CA TYR A 120 11.18 -2.86 12.31
C TYR A 120 9.87 -2.90 13.09
N ASN A 121 9.43 -1.79 13.69
CA ASN A 121 8.16 -1.75 14.41
C ASN A 121 6.96 -2.00 13.50
N CYS A 122 6.96 -1.43 12.29
CA CYS A 122 5.94 -1.67 11.28
C CYS A 122 5.83 -3.17 10.94
N MET A 123 6.96 -3.80 10.62
CA MET A 123 6.99 -5.23 10.27
C MET A 123 6.62 -6.10 11.46
N LEU A 124 7.08 -5.74 12.67
CA LEU A 124 6.83 -6.52 13.89
C LEU A 124 5.34 -6.49 14.24
N LEU A 125 4.71 -5.31 14.19
CA LEU A 125 3.29 -5.17 14.40
C LEU A 125 2.48 -5.91 13.33
N ALA A 126 2.91 -5.85 12.06
CA ALA A 126 2.28 -6.62 11.00
C ALA A 126 2.36 -8.14 11.25
N GLN A 127 3.47 -8.63 11.81
CA GLN A 127 3.63 -10.03 12.24
C GLN A 127 2.72 -10.37 13.41
N GLU A 128 2.76 -9.57 14.47
CA GLU A 128 1.97 -9.76 15.70
C GLU A 128 0.47 -9.75 15.40
N TRP A 129 0.03 -8.87 14.50
CA TRP A 129 -1.34 -8.76 14.02
C TRP A 129 -1.64 -9.69 12.84
N GLY A 130 -0.77 -10.66 12.52
CA GLY A 130 -1.04 -11.70 11.54
C GLY A 130 -1.37 -11.22 10.12
N VAL A 131 -0.88 -10.04 9.71
CA VAL A 131 -1.21 -9.39 8.43
C VAL A 131 -0.04 -9.32 7.46
N LEU A 132 1.08 -10.00 7.73
CA LEU A 132 2.23 -10.06 6.79
C LEU A 132 1.83 -10.54 5.40
N HIS A 133 0.83 -11.42 5.29
CA HIS A 133 0.29 -11.92 4.01
C HIS A 133 -0.41 -10.83 3.18
N LYS A 134 -0.73 -9.67 3.77
CA LYS A 134 -1.37 -8.52 3.13
C LYS A 134 -0.35 -7.46 2.67
N LEU A 135 0.93 -7.67 2.95
CA LEU A 135 2.01 -6.75 2.58
C LEU A 135 2.58 -7.13 1.21
N LEU A 136 2.72 -6.18 0.30
CA LEU A 136 3.25 -6.42 -1.03
C LEU A 136 4.67 -5.85 -1.14
N PHE A 137 5.56 -6.55 -1.84
CA PHE A 137 6.87 -6.01 -2.15
C PHE A 137 6.73 -4.88 -3.17
N GLY A 138 7.36 -3.75 -2.88
CA GLY A 138 7.46 -2.60 -3.76
C GLY A 138 8.71 -1.82 -3.43
N THR A 139 9.22 -1.05 -4.38
CA THR A 139 10.52 -0.36 -4.23
C THR A 139 10.42 1.15 -4.28
N ASP A 140 9.34 1.73 -4.81
CA ASP A 140 9.27 3.17 -5.09
C ASP A 140 10.49 3.63 -5.91
N TYR A 141 10.72 2.96 -7.05
CA TYR A 141 11.89 3.19 -7.90
C TYR A 141 12.02 4.67 -8.31
N LEU A 142 13.27 5.16 -8.36
CA LEU A 142 13.72 6.56 -8.30
C LEU A 142 13.88 7.14 -6.89
N VAL A 143 13.17 6.64 -5.88
CA VAL A 143 13.45 6.93 -4.47
C VAL A 143 14.42 5.89 -3.91
N SER A 144 14.15 4.60 -4.17
CA SER A 144 15.01 3.50 -3.73
C SER A 144 15.11 2.39 -4.78
N THR A 145 16.13 1.53 -4.66
CA THR A 145 16.38 0.44 -5.60
C THR A 145 15.77 -0.89 -5.13
N PRO A 146 15.50 -1.84 -6.05
CA PRO A 146 15.05 -3.18 -5.66
C PRO A 146 16.01 -3.87 -4.69
N GLN A 147 17.32 -3.75 -4.93
CA GLN A 147 18.34 -4.39 -4.09
C GLN A 147 18.32 -3.82 -2.66
N GLU A 148 18.22 -2.51 -2.49
CA GLU A 148 18.16 -1.89 -1.16
C GLU A 148 16.94 -2.36 -0.35
N ASN A 149 15.77 -2.50 -0.99
CA ASN A 149 14.57 -3.01 -0.31
C ASN A 149 14.71 -4.49 0.07
N ILE A 150 15.30 -5.30 -0.81
CA ILE A 150 15.56 -6.73 -0.53
C ILE A 150 16.55 -6.88 0.63
N ASP A 151 17.65 -6.14 0.62
CA ASP A 151 18.67 -6.20 1.67
C ASP A 151 18.10 -5.74 3.01
N ALA A 152 17.28 -4.68 3.00
CA ALA A 152 16.59 -4.20 4.19
C ALA A 152 15.59 -5.22 4.74
N LEU A 153 14.81 -5.89 3.88
CA LEU A 153 13.86 -6.93 4.27
C LEU A 153 14.53 -8.18 4.82
N ARG A 154 15.74 -8.49 4.36
CA ARG A 154 16.52 -9.65 4.84
C ARG A 154 17.21 -9.40 6.16
N ASN A 155 17.41 -8.14 6.54
CA ASN A 155 18.14 -7.79 7.75
C ASN A 155 17.40 -6.87 8.74
N PRO A 156 16.07 -6.95 8.96
CA PRO A 156 15.39 -6.04 9.88
C PRO A 156 15.74 -6.33 11.35
N ASN A 157 16.14 -7.57 11.66
CA ASN A 157 16.48 -8.00 13.01
C ASN A 157 17.82 -7.46 13.53
N HIS A 158 18.67 -6.82 12.70
CA HIS A 158 19.96 -6.31 13.16
C HIS A 158 19.82 -5.26 14.26
N ILE A 159 18.76 -4.45 14.24
CA ILE A 159 18.57 -3.36 15.21
C ILE A 159 18.28 -3.89 16.63
N VAL A 160 17.87 -5.16 16.76
CA VAL A 160 17.55 -5.80 18.04
C VAL A 160 18.58 -6.86 18.45
N ALA A 161 19.71 -6.95 17.74
CA ALA A 161 20.78 -7.88 18.07
C ALA A 161 21.29 -7.64 19.52
N GLY A 162 21.45 -8.72 20.28
CA GLY A 162 21.87 -8.66 21.69
C GLY A 162 20.81 -8.21 22.69
N THR A 163 19.54 -8.05 22.25
CA THR A 163 18.43 -7.68 23.13
C THR A 163 17.41 -8.82 23.27
N ASN A 164 16.50 -8.70 24.23
CA ASN A 164 15.34 -9.59 24.39
C ASN A 164 14.10 -9.12 23.62
N LEU A 165 14.24 -8.13 22.73
CA LEU A 165 13.14 -7.71 21.87
C LEU A 165 12.76 -8.83 20.89
N PRO A 166 11.48 -8.91 20.50
CA PRO A 166 11.01 -9.95 19.59
C PRO A 166 11.72 -9.89 18.23
N ARG A 167 11.63 -10.96 17.46
CA ARG A 167 12.26 -11.04 16.14
C ARG A 167 11.21 -11.31 15.07
N LEU A 168 11.50 -10.78 13.89
CA LEU A 168 10.74 -11.07 12.68
C LEU A 168 11.14 -12.45 12.15
N SER A 169 10.15 -13.18 11.66
CA SER A 169 10.34 -14.45 10.96
C SER A 169 10.98 -14.20 9.61
N GLU A 170 12.21 -14.68 9.42
CA GLU A 170 12.94 -14.56 8.15
C GLU A 170 12.20 -15.24 7.00
N MET A 171 11.55 -16.38 7.26
CA MET A 171 10.72 -17.08 6.29
C MET A 171 9.55 -16.20 5.82
N ALA A 172 8.85 -15.56 6.75
CA ALA A 172 7.70 -14.69 6.41
C ALA A 172 8.14 -13.42 5.65
N LEU A 173 9.38 -12.96 5.87
CA LEU A 173 9.95 -11.85 5.12
C LEU A 173 10.30 -12.25 3.67
N GLU A 174 10.85 -13.44 3.46
CA GLU A 174 11.06 -13.98 2.10
C GLU A 174 9.73 -14.19 1.35
N GLU A 175 8.67 -14.63 2.05
CA GLU A 175 7.34 -14.75 1.46
C GLU A 175 6.78 -13.42 0.92
N ILE A 176 7.19 -12.27 1.49
CA ILE A 176 6.81 -10.95 0.97
C ILE A 176 7.54 -10.68 -0.34
N ILE A 177 8.85 -10.98 -0.41
CA ILE A 177 9.69 -10.73 -1.59
C ILE A 177 9.18 -11.50 -2.80
N TYR A 178 8.78 -12.76 -2.62
CA TYR A 178 8.35 -13.64 -3.71
C TYR A 178 6.83 -13.72 -3.89
N ARG A 179 6.06 -12.84 -3.23
CA ARG A 179 4.60 -12.86 -3.27
C ARG A 179 4.09 -12.59 -4.67
N ASP A 180 3.20 -13.46 -5.15
CA ASP A 180 2.42 -13.20 -6.36
C ASP A 180 1.39 -12.09 -6.10
N SER A 181 1.87 -10.87 -6.23
CA SER A 181 1.10 -9.66 -5.99
C SER A 181 0.08 -9.42 -7.10
N LEU A 182 0.32 -9.92 -8.31
CA LEU A 182 -0.63 -9.79 -9.42
C LEU A 182 -1.88 -10.61 -9.15
N HIS A 183 -1.71 -11.88 -8.76
CA HIS A 183 -2.83 -12.74 -8.39
C HIS A 183 -3.67 -12.15 -7.25
N LEU A 184 -3.01 -11.65 -6.19
CA LEU A 184 -3.71 -11.02 -5.06
C LEU A 184 -4.50 -9.76 -5.44
N LEU A 185 -4.11 -9.09 -6.51
CA LEU A 185 -4.76 -7.90 -7.05
C LEU A 185 -5.76 -8.22 -8.17
N GLY A 186 -6.06 -9.50 -8.39
CA GLY A 186 -7.00 -9.95 -9.44
C GLY A 186 -6.47 -9.77 -10.85
N LEU A 187 -5.15 -9.67 -11.03
CA LEU A 187 -4.49 -9.54 -12.32
C LEU A 187 -3.94 -10.90 -12.77
N GLU A 188 -4.25 -11.28 -14.01
CA GLU A 188 -3.62 -12.42 -14.68
C GLU A 188 -2.26 -11.99 -15.26
N ALA A 189 -1.27 -12.87 -15.12
CA ALA A 189 0.11 -12.67 -15.60
C ALA A 189 0.24 -12.80 -17.12
#